data_AF-A0A7C9CPL2-F1
#
_entry.id   AF-A0A7C9CPL2-F1
#
_cell.length_a   1.000
_cell.length_b   1.000
_cell.length_c   1.000
_cell.angle_alpha   90.00
_cell.angle_beta   90.00
_cell.angle_gamma   90.00
#
_symmetry.space_group_name_H-M   'P 1'
#
loop_
_entity.id
_entity.type
_entity.pdbx_description
1 polymer ?
#
loop_
_entity_poly.entity_id
_entity_poly.type
_entity_poly.pdbx_seq_one_letter_code
_entity_poly.pdbx_strand_id
1 'polypeptide(L)'
;LYSNSDIPNSNSDSGSNNEAAVVSILSTLVSLSSPRRNKLRFVRMGGVRIAAKILKLAKNAAVELALTLLEMAAGSAEGRAAIVEETACVAAVVEKLMKGSTAANEHGVALLWSLCYFFRDRRAKEEVLRSCNNGGLGFMKVLLLMQSDCSPAVKRMCCDLLRIFRVNSKGSCTISSYDTKTTHIMPY
;
A
#
# COMPACT_ATOMS: atom_id res chain seq x y z
N LEU A 1 -62.70 -8.59 -2.05
CA LEU A 1 -62.21 -7.62 -1.06
C LEU A 1 -60.72 -7.86 -0.87
N TYR A 2 -59.93 -6.93 -1.41
CA TYR A 2 -58.54 -6.58 -1.12
C TYR A 2 -57.46 -7.68 -0.91
N SER A 3 -56.62 -7.78 -1.95
CA SER A 3 -55.16 -7.64 -1.94
C SER A 3 -54.38 -7.85 -0.64
N ASN A 4 -53.31 -8.65 -0.76
CA ASN A 4 -51.96 -8.31 -0.32
C ASN A 4 -51.00 -9.18 -1.15
N SER A 5 -50.70 -8.80 -2.40
CA SER A 5 -49.54 -7.98 -2.79
C SER A 5 -48.22 -8.49 -2.22
N ASP A 6 -47.47 -9.13 -3.10
CA ASP A 6 -46.03 -9.29 -3.04
C ASP A 6 -45.36 -8.01 -2.52
N ILE A 7 -44.63 -8.14 -1.42
CA ILE A 7 -43.63 -7.14 -1.03
C ILE A 7 -42.33 -7.61 -1.69
N PRO A 8 -41.80 -6.90 -2.71
CA PRO A 8 -40.45 -7.17 -3.17
C PRO A 8 -39.51 -6.71 -2.07
N ASN A 9 -38.71 -7.65 -1.55
CA ASN A 9 -37.63 -7.39 -0.61
C ASN A 9 -36.55 -6.52 -1.29
N SER A 10 -36.67 -5.20 -1.16
CA SER A 10 -35.84 -4.19 -1.83
C SER A 10 -34.66 -3.70 -0.97
N ASN A 11 -33.92 -4.62 -0.34
CA ASN A 11 -32.81 -4.23 0.56
C ASN A 11 -31.49 -4.98 0.28
N SER A 12 -31.11 -5.16 -0.99
CA SER A 12 -29.76 -5.64 -1.35
C SER A 12 -29.03 -4.82 -2.44
N ASP A 13 -29.66 -3.82 -3.05
CA ASP A 13 -29.15 -3.19 -4.28
C ASP A 13 -28.51 -1.79 -4.09
N SER A 14 -28.66 -1.18 -2.91
CA SER A 14 -28.14 0.18 -2.64
C SER A 14 -26.63 0.22 -2.34
N GLY A 15 -26.06 -0.88 -1.83
CA GLY A 15 -24.62 -0.96 -1.52
C GLY A 15 -23.73 -1.16 -2.76
N SER A 16 -24.22 -1.96 -3.72
CA SER A 16 -23.53 -2.32 -4.98
C SER A 16 -23.33 -1.10 -5.89
N ASN A 17 -24.39 -0.32 -6.10
CA ASN A 17 -24.36 0.84 -7.00
C ASN A 17 -23.41 1.94 -6.52
N ASN A 18 -23.25 2.10 -5.21
CA ASN A 18 -22.34 3.08 -4.64
C ASN A 18 -20.87 2.69 -4.81
N GLU A 19 -20.52 1.40 -4.67
CA GLU A 19 -19.15 0.92 -4.90
C GLU A 19 -18.75 1.09 -6.37
N ALA A 20 -19.64 0.74 -7.30
CA ALA A 20 -19.43 0.92 -8.74
C ALA A 20 -19.24 2.41 -9.10
N ALA A 21 -20.05 3.30 -8.53
CA ALA A 21 -19.92 4.74 -8.73
C ALA A 21 -18.57 5.26 -8.21
N VAL A 22 -18.14 4.85 -7.01
CA VAL A 22 -16.84 5.22 -6.44
C VAL A 22 -15.69 4.77 -7.35
N VAL A 23 -15.74 3.53 -7.85
CA VAL A 23 -14.72 3.01 -8.78
C VAL A 23 -14.69 3.82 -10.08
N SER A 24 -15.84 4.16 -10.65
CA SER A 24 -15.92 4.98 -11.87
C SER A 24 -15.36 6.40 -11.66
N ILE A 25 -15.69 7.03 -10.54
CA ILE A 25 -15.16 8.35 -10.19
C ILE A 25 -13.63 8.28 -10.02
N LEU A 26 -13.13 7.29 -9.29
CA LEU A 26 -11.70 7.10 -9.07
C LEU A 26 -10.95 6.85 -10.38
N SER A 27 -11.48 6.00 -11.26
CA SER A 27 -10.89 5.72 -12.57
C SER A 27 -10.82 6.98 -13.44
N THR A 28 -11.88 7.78 -13.41
CA THR A 28 -11.92 9.09 -14.09
C THR A 28 -10.87 10.04 -13.51
N LEU A 29 -10.76 10.11 -12.17
CA LEU A 29 -9.75 10.93 -11.50
C LEU A 29 -8.32 10.48 -11.82
N VAL A 30 -8.07 9.17 -11.91
CA VAL A 30 -6.76 8.63 -12.33
C VAL A 30 -6.43 9.10 -13.74
N SER A 31 -7.37 8.96 -14.68
CA SER A 31 -7.21 9.40 -16.07
C SER A 31 -6.95 10.90 -16.17
N LEU A 32 -7.72 11.72 -15.43
CA LEU A 32 -7.55 13.17 -15.38
C LEU A 32 -6.24 13.60 -14.71
N SER A 33 -5.71 12.81 -13.77
CA SER A 33 -4.49 13.11 -13.02
C SER A 33 -3.22 12.61 -13.70
N SER A 34 -3.32 11.76 -14.72
CA SER A 34 -2.16 11.25 -15.47
C SER A 34 -1.28 12.36 -16.08
N PRO A 35 -1.82 13.42 -16.71
CA PRO A 35 -1.03 14.55 -17.19
C PRO A 35 -0.31 15.29 -16.06
N ARG A 36 0.98 15.60 -16.24
CA ARG A 36 1.83 16.24 -15.21
C ARG A 36 1.23 17.53 -14.62
N ARG A 37 0.58 18.35 -15.44
CA ARG A 37 -0.09 19.60 -15.03
C ARG A 37 -1.27 19.37 -14.06
N ASN A 38 -1.94 18.22 -14.15
CA ASN A 38 -3.13 17.92 -13.36
C ASN A 38 -2.78 17.26 -12.03
N LYS A 39 -1.65 16.53 -11.94
CA LYS A 39 -1.14 15.95 -10.69
C LYS A 39 -1.06 16.99 -9.58
N LEU A 40 -0.50 18.16 -9.90
CA LEU A 40 -0.36 19.24 -8.92
C LEU A 40 -1.71 19.82 -8.50
N ARG A 41 -2.65 19.95 -9.44
CA ARG A 41 -4.02 20.41 -9.12
C ARG A 41 -4.74 19.40 -8.22
N PHE A 42 -4.60 18.11 -8.49
CA PHE A 42 -5.14 17.05 -7.64
C PHE A 42 -4.63 17.19 -6.20
N VAL A 43 -3.32 17.37 -6.00
CA VAL A 43 -2.73 17.58 -4.67
C VAL A 43 -3.30 18.84 -4.00
N ARG A 44 -3.30 19.98 -4.70
CA ARG A 44 -3.78 21.29 -4.18
C ARG A 44 -5.25 21.30 -3.80
N MET A 45 -6.07 20.52 -4.48
CA MET A 45 -7.50 20.38 -4.18
C MET A 45 -7.76 19.38 -3.02
N GLY A 46 -6.73 18.92 -2.31
CA GLY A 46 -6.87 17.99 -1.20
C GLY A 46 -7.08 16.53 -1.65
N GLY A 47 -6.71 16.19 -2.88
CA GLY A 47 -6.89 14.86 -3.44
C GLY A 47 -6.20 13.76 -2.64
N VAL A 48 -5.03 14.05 -2.04
CA VAL A 48 -4.31 13.11 -1.16
C VAL A 48 -5.15 12.71 0.04
N ARG A 49 -5.77 13.68 0.73
CA ARG A 49 -6.66 13.43 1.86
C ARG A 49 -7.85 12.57 1.46
N ILE A 50 -8.46 12.85 0.31
CA ILE A 50 -9.60 12.09 -0.19
C ILE A 50 -9.18 10.65 -0.50
N ALA A 51 -8.06 10.47 -1.22
CA ALA A 51 -7.54 9.14 -1.54
C ALA A 51 -7.18 8.34 -0.27
N ALA A 52 -6.58 8.97 0.75
CA ALA A 52 -6.27 8.33 2.02
C ALA A 52 -7.52 7.87 2.78
N LYS A 53 -8.59 8.69 2.78
CA LYS A 53 -9.89 8.32 3.37
C LYS A 53 -10.53 7.15 2.65
N ILE A 54 -10.56 7.20 1.31
CA ILE A 54 -11.05 6.10 0.48
C ILE A 54 -10.25 4.84 0.78
N LEU A 55 -8.93 4.93 0.86
CA LEU A 55 -8.08 3.79 1.16
C LEU A 55 -8.45 3.11 2.48
N LYS A 56 -8.85 3.84 3.52
CA LYS A 56 -9.27 3.24 4.80
C LYS A 56 -10.58 2.45 4.67
N LEU A 57 -11.53 2.95 3.88
CA LEU A 57 -12.89 2.40 3.78
C LEU A 57 -13.04 1.35 2.67
N ALA A 58 -12.27 1.48 1.60
CA ALA A 58 -12.42 0.73 0.36
C ALA A 58 -11.97 -0.73 0.49
N LYS A 59 -12.56 -1.56 -0.37
CA LYS A 59 -12.15 -2.92 -0.69
C LYS A 59 -11.93 -3.04 -2.20
N ASN A 60 -11.34 -4.14 -2.65
CA ASN A 60 -11.25 -4.51 -4.06
C ASN A 60 -10.64 -3.40 -4.96
N ALA A 61 -11.24 -3.13 -6.12
CA ALA A 61 -10.72 -2.24 -7.16
C ALA A 61 -10.51 -0.79 -6.71
N ALA A 62 -11.32 -0.28 -5.77
CA ALA A 62 -11.18 1.08 -5.26
C ALA A 62 -9.86 1.27 -4.48
N VAL A 63 -9.31 0.20 -3.88
CA VAL A 63 -8.00 0.24 -3.21
C VAL A 63 -6.88 0.47 -4.22
N GLU A 64 -6.92 -0.25 -5.34
CA GLU A 64 -5.93 -0.12 -6.42
C GLU A 64 -5.92 1.31 -6.96
N LEU A 65 -7.07 1.84 -7.34
CA LEU A 65 -7.18 3.19 -7.91
C LEU A 65 -6.76 4.28 -6.91
N ALA A 66 -7.08 4.13 -5.62
CA ALA A 66 -6.63 5.05 -4.59
C ALA A 66 -5.10 5.03 -4.42
N LEU A 67 -4.48 3.84 -4.47
CA LEU A 67 -3.02 3.71 -4.42
C LEU A 67 -2.35 4.29 -5.66
N THR A 68 -2.92 4.09 -6.86
CA THR A 68 -2.44 4.70 -8.09
C THR A 68 -2.46 6.24 -7.99
N LEU A 69 -3.53 6.84 -7.46
CA LEU A 69 -3.61 8.30 -7.24
C LEU A 69 -2.52 8.80 -6.28
N LEU A 70 -2.29 8.10 -5.17
CA LEU A 70 -1.27 8.45 -4.19
C LEU A 70 0.14 8.32 -4.76
N GLU A 71 0.42 7.26 -5.52
CA GLU A 71 1.70 7.09 -6.21
C GLU A 71 1.94 8.21 -7.23
N MET A 72 0.93 8.57 -8.03
CA MET A 72 1.02 9.68 -8.97
C MET A 72 1.30 11.02 -8.25
N ALA A 73 0.65 11.26 -7.10
CA ALA A 73 0.90 12.45 -6.29
C ALA A 73 2.35 12.50 -5.78
N ALA A 74 2.89 11.36 -5.33
CA ALA A 74 4.28 11.23 -4.87
C ALA A 74 5.34 11.55 -5.96
N GLY A 75 4.94 11.58 -7.24
CA GLY A 75 5.76 12.09 -8.34
C GLY A 75 6.12 13.57 -8.23
N SER A 76 5.56 14.33 -7.29
CA SER A 76 5.86 15.74 -7.03
C SER A 76 6.27 15.96 -5.57
N ALA A 77 7.13 16.95 -5.31
CA ALA A 77 7.53 17.28 -3.94
C ALA A 77 6.34 17.69 -3.06
N GLU A 78 5.43 18.49 -3.62
CA GLU A 78 4.19 18.93 -2.96
C GLU A 78 3.30 17.72 -2.60
N GLY A 79 3.13 16.77 -3.52
CA GLY A 79 2.35 15.56 -3.25
C GLY A 79 2.99 14.64 -2.22
N ARG A 80 4.31 14.49 -2.20
CA ARG A 80 5.00 13.73 -1.14
C ARG A 80 4.81 14.37 0.23
N ALA A 81 4.98 15.70 0.33
CA ALA A 81 4.74 16.43 1.57
C ALA A 81 3.31 16.20 2.05
N ALA A 82 2.32 16.35 1.17
CA ALA A 82 0.91 16.12 1.49
C ALA A 82 0.64 14.67 1.97
N ILE A 83 1.27 13.66 1.38
CA ILE A 83 1.11 12.25 1.80
C ILE A 83 1.68 12.01 3.20
N VAL A 84 2.81 12.61 3.51
CA VAL A 84 3.49 12.46 4.81
C VAL A 84 2.84 13.32 5.90
N GLU A 85 2.22 14.43 5.53
CA GLU A 85 1.42 15.28 6.42
C GLU A 85 0.03 14.73 6.71
N GLU A 86 -0.60 14.05 5.73
CA GLU A 86 -1.92 13.47 5.93
C GLU A 86 -1.87 12.30 6.91
N THR A 87 -2.48 12.51 8.08
CA THR A 87 -2.44 11.59 9.21
C THR A 87 -2.94 10.19 8.83
N ALA A 88 -2.13 9.18 9.18
CA ALA A 88 -2.39 7.77 8.89
C ALA A 88 -2.54 7.41 7.39
N CYS A 89 -2.12 8.28 6.45
CA CYS A 89 -2.08 7.92 5.02
C CYS A 89 -1.06 6.79 4.79
N VAL A 90 0.19 6.97 5.24
CA VAL A 90 1.24 5.95 5.12
C VAL A 90 0.83 4.66 5.85
N ALA A 91 0.23 4.77 7.04
CA ALA A 91 -0.28 3.62 7.77
C ALA A 91 -1.36 2.86 6.98
N ALA A 92 -2.31 3.57 6.37
CA ALA A 92 -3.34 2.94 5.55
C ALA A 92 -2.75 2.23 4.32
N VAL A 93 -1.70 2.78 3.70
CA VAL A 93 -0.98 2.12 2.60
C VAL A 93 -0.37 0.81 3.08
N VAL A 94 0.36 0.82 4.20
CA VAL A 94 0.92 -0.40 4.80
C VAL A 94 -0.20 -1.38 5.16
N GLU A 95 -1.31 -0.90 5.70
CA GLU A 95 -2.45 -1.75 6.08
C GLU A 95 -3.10 -2.44 4.87
N LYS A 96 -3.11 -1.82 3.70
CA LYS A 96 -3.68 -2.39 2.48
C LYS A 96 -2.73 -3.30 1.70
N LEU A 97 -1.42 -3.26 1.96
CA LEU A 97 -0.51 -4.27 1.42
C LEU A 97 -0.98 -5.68 1.79
N MET A 98 -0.97 -6.55 0.78
CA MET A 98 -1.44 -7.94 0.78
C MET A 98 -2.95 -8.15 1.01
N LYS A 99 -3.74 -7.06 1.09
CA LYS A 99 -5.21 -7.14 1.16
C LYS A 99 -5.90 -6.76 -0.16
N GLY A 100 -5.15 -6.25 -1.13
CA GLY A 100 -5.63 -5.85 -2.45
C GLY A 100 -5.16 -6.78 -3.57
N SER A 101 -5.42 -6.36 -4.81
CA SER A 101 -4.89 -7.00 -6.02
C SER A 101 -3.36 -6.96 -6.07
N THR A 102 -2.76 -7.76 -6.96
CA THR A 102 -1.32 -7.68 -7.24
C THR A 102 -0.92 -6.26 -7.64
N ALA A 103 -1.66 -5.63 -8.55
CA ALA A 103 -1.43 -4.25 -8.98
C ALA A 103 -1.53 -3.23 -7.84
N ALA A 104 -2.51 -3.40 -6.92
CA ALA A 104 -2.60 -2.58 -5.72
C ALA A 104 -1.33 -2.70 -4.85
N ASN A 105 -0.79 -3.92 -4.69
CA ASN A 105 0.45 -4.14 -3.95
C ASN A 105 1.66 -3.51 -4.66
N GLU A 106 1.73 -3.56 -5.99
CA GLU A 106 2.81 -2.92 -6.76
C GLU A 106 2.79 -1.40 -6.56
N HIS A 107 1.63 -0.75 -6.73
CA HIS A 107 1.45 0.67 -6.50
C HIS A 107 1.78 1.06 -5.04
N GLY A 108 1.31 0.27 -4.08
CA GLY A 108 1.58 0.50 -2.66
C GLY A 108 3.07 0.42 -2.32
N VAL A 109 3.78 -0.59 -2.82
CA VAL A 109 5.23 -0.72 -2.60
C VAL A 109 6.00 0.37 -3.32
N ALA A 110 5.65 0.70 -4.56
CA ALA A 110 6.31 1.75 -5.32
C ALA A 110 6.19 3.10 -4.61
N LEU A 111 5.02 3.40 -4.06
CA LEU A 111 4.79 4.58 -3.23
C LEU A 111 5.68 4.58 -1.97
N LEU A 112 5.70 3.49 -1.19
CA LEU A 112 6.51 3.41 0.02
C LEU A 112 8.02 3.47 -0.29
N TRP A 113 8.46 2.81 -1.34
CA TRP A 113 9.86 2.82 -1.81
C TRP A 113 10.27 4.23 -2.25
N SER A 114 9.41 4.91 -3.01
CA SER A 114 9.63 6.31 -3.40
C SER A 114 9.84 7.20 -2.17
N LEU A 115 8.92 7.15 -1.19
CA LEU A 115 9.00 7.98 0.01
C LEU A 115 10.21 7.62 0.89
N CYS A 116 10.38 6.34 1.23
CA CYS A 116 11.32 5.91 2.26
C CYS A 116 12.74 5.69 1.75
N TYR A 117 12.91 5.22 0.50
CA TYR A 117 14.20 4.85 -0.05
C TYR A 117 14.74 5.89 -1.03
N PHE A 118 13.92 6.31 -2.00
CA PHE A 118 14.36 7.25 -3.03
C PHE A 118 14.48 8.68 -2.48
N PHE A 119 13.42 9.18 -1.83
CA PHE A 119 13.41 10.53 -1.23
C PHE A 119 13.86 10.56 0.24
N ARG A 120 14.01 9.39 0.87
CA ARG A 120 14.54 9.24 2.23
C ARG A 120 13.77 10.04 3.29
N ASP A 121 12.45 10.12 3.16
CA ASP A 121 11.60 10.81 4.14
C ASP A 121 11.59 10.05 5.48
N ARG A 122 12.13 10.68 6.53
CA ARG A 122 12.25 10.08 7.87
C ARG A 122 10.90 9.81 8.50
N ARG A 123 9.92 10.72 8.32
CA ARG A 123 8.58 10.59 8.92
C ARG A 123 7.83 9.44 8.27
N ALA A 124 7.91 9.31 6.95
CA ALA A 124 7.34 8.17 6.23
C ALA A 124 7.97 6.85 6.70
N LYS A 125 9.30 6.79 6.82
CA LYS A 125 10.02 5.61 7.32
C LYS A 125 9.56 5.22 8.72
N GLU A 126 9.48 6.18 9.64
CA GLU A 126 9.04 5.95 11.02
C GLU A 126 7.60 5.46 11.07
N GLU A 127 6.72 6.03 10.25
CA GLU A 127 5.33 5.61 10.17
C GLU A 127 5.21 4.18 9.63
N VAL A 128 5.98 3.79 8.61
CA VAL A 128 6.00 2.38 8.14
C VAL A 128 6.48 1.43 9.23
N LEU A 129 7.48 1.81 10.02
CA LEU A 129 7.97 0.97 11.12
C LEU A 129 6.94 0.85 12.26
N ARG A 130 6.23 1.94 12.57
CA ARG A 130 5.19 1.99 13.61
C ARG A 130 3.87 1.34 13.19
N SER A 131 3.54 1.37 11.90
CA SER A 131 2.27 0.90 11.37
C SER A 131 2.10 -0.60 11.60
N CYS A 132 1.25 -0.97 12.54
CA CYS A 132 0.80 -2.35 12.74
C CYS A 132 -0.63 -2.41 13.25
N ASN A 133 -1.42 -3.30 12.65
CA ASN A 133 -2.40 -4.05 13.43
C ASN A 133 -1.64 -5.21 14.07
N ASN A 134 -1.64 -5.29 15.41
CA ASN A 134 -1.12 -6.38 16.26
C ASN A 134 0.42 -6.49 16.39
N GLY A 135 1.10 -5.53 17.03
CA GLY A 135 2.39 -5.80 17.71
C GLY A 135 3.67 -5.14 17.18
N GLY A 136 3.58 -4.20 16.24
CA GLY A 136 4.76 -3.53 15.66
C GLY A 136 5.44 -4.38 14.58
N LEU A 137 6.23 -3.73 13.71
CA LEU A 137 6.86 -4.27 12.49
C LEU A 137 6.03 -4.15 11.18
N GLY A 138 5.62 -2.94 10.77
CA GLY A 138 4.99 -2.73 9.45
C GLY A 138 5.86 -3.14 8.25
N PHE A 139 7.18 -3.24 8.44
CA PHE A 139 8.09 -3.83 7.46
C PHE A 139 7.87 -5.34 7.24
N MET A 140 7.22 -6.07 8.16
CA MET A 140 6.87 -7.48 7.97
C MET A 140 5.98 -7.66 6.75
N LYS A 141 5.05 -6.74 6.48
CA LYS A 141 4.22 -6.82 5.27
C LYS A 141 5.04 -6.69 4.00
N VAL A 142 6.09 -5.85 4.02
CA VAL A 142 7.04 -5.73 2.91
C VAL A 142 7.84 -7.03 2.75
N LEU A 143 8.24 -7.66 3.86
CA LEU A 143 8.92 -8.97 3.85
C LEU A 143 8.04 -10.08 3.28
N LEU A 144 6.80 -10.19 3.77
CA LEU A 144 5.84 -11.19 3.31
C LEU A 144 5.48 -11.00 1.84
N LEU A 145 5.32 -9.75 1.38
CA LEU A 145 5.11 -9.46 -0.03
C LEU A 145 6.32 -9.86 -0.89
N MET A 146 7.54 -9.66 -0.40
CA MET A 146 8.76 -10.10 -1.11
C MET A 146 8.83 -11.63 -1.27
N GLN A 147 8.35 -12.38 -0.29
CA GLN A 147 8.27 -13.84 -0.31
C GLN A 147 7.12 -14.36 -1.18
N SER A 148 6.12 -13.52 -1.46
CA SER A 148 5.04 -13.85 -2.39
C SER A 148 5.49 -13.80 -3.84
N ASP A 149 4.66 -14.35 -4.73
CA ASP A 149 4.89 -14.27 -6.18
C ASP A 149 4.56 -12.86 -6.70
N CYS A 150 5.47 -11.91 -6.45
CA CYS A 150 5.42 -10.56 -7.00
C CYS A 150 6.45 -10.37 -8.11
N SER A 151 6.25 -9.32 -8.92
CA SER A 151 7.11 -9.03 -10.06
C SER A 151 8.57 -8.77 -9.64
N PRO A 152 9.56 -9.02 -10.52
CA PRO A 152 10.97 -8.74 -10.21
C PRO A 152 11.26 -7.27 -9.87
N ALA A 153 10.45 -6.33 -10.36
CA ALA A 153 10.55 -4.92 -9.99
C ALA A 153 10.14 -4.71 -8.53
N VAL A 154 8.98 -5.25 -8.12
CA VAL A 154 8.48 -5.17 -6.74
C VAL A 154 9.43 -5.87 -5.77
N LYS A 155 9.95 -7.06 -6.12
CA LYS A 155 10.96 -7.75 -5.29
C LYS A 155 12.18 -6.88 -5.01
N ARG A 156 12.70 -6.16 -6.01
CA ARG A 156 13.83 -5.23 -5.84
C ARG A 156 13.47 -4.07 -4.90
N MET A 157 12.29 -3.47 -5.07
CA MET A 157 11.82 -2.38 -4.19
C MET A 157 11.66 -2.86 -2.74
N CYS A 158 11.08 -4.05 -2.53
CA CYS A 158 10.97 -4.66 -1.21
C CYS A 158 12.36 -4.91 -0.59
N CYS A 159 13.33 -5.44 -1.36
CA CYS A 159 14.71 -5.61 -0.89
C CYS A 159 15.32 -4.29 -0.39
N ASP A 160 15.18 -3.21 -1.17
CA ASP A 160 15.71 -1.89 -0.81
C ASP A 160 15.07 -1.33 0.47
N LEU A 161 13.74 -1.46 0.59
CA LEU A 161 12.98 -1.09 1.78
C LEU A 161 13.44 -1.88 3.01
N LEU A 162 13.58 -3.20 2.89
CA LEU A 162 14.00 -4.04 4.00
C LEU A 162 15.43 -3.73 4.47
N ARG A 163 16.34 -3.35 3.57
CA ARG A 163 17.69 -2.89 3.95
C ARG A 163 17.60 -1.67 4.87
N ILE A 164 16.83 -0.65 4.51
CA ILE A 164 16.74 0.58 5.31
C ILE A 164 15.96 0.40 6.62
N PHE A 165 15.05 -0.57 6.68
CA PHE A 165 14.33 -0.92 7.92
C PHE A 165 15.20 -1.78 8.86
N ARG A 166 15.96 -2.75 8.33
CA ARG A 166 16.85 -3.63 9.11
C ARG A 166 18.05 -2.89 9.70
N VAL A 167 18.58 -1.88 9.00
CA VAL A 167 19.71 -1.05 9.51
C VAL A 167 19.35 -0.28 10.79
N ASN A 168 18.07 -0.13 11.13
CA ASN A 168 17.64 0.46 12.41
C ASN A 168 17.57 -0.54 13.58
N SER A 169 17.74 -1.84 13.34
CA SER A 169 17.86 -2.82 14.42
C SER A 169 19.31 -2.86 14.90
N LYS A 170 19.67 -1.94 15.81
CA LYS A 170 20.79 -2.18 16.73
C LYS A 170 20.40 -3.36 17.63
N GLY A 171 20.63 -4.58 17.14
CA GLY A 171 20.33 -5.81 17.86
C GLY A 171 20.01 -6.96 16.90
N SER A 172 20.92 -7.92 16.84
CA SER A 172 20.76 -9.25 16.25
C SER A 172 20.93 -9.40 14.73
N CYS A 173 22.20 -9.36 14.32
CA CYS A 173 22.70 -10.19 13.24
C CYS A 173 23.38 -11.42 13.87
N THR A 174 22.60 -12.46 14.18
CA THR A 174 23.13 -13.82 14.38
C THR A 174 22.34 -14.79 13.50
N ILE A 175 22.41 -14.59 12.17
CA ILE A 175 22.51 -15.76 11.32
C ILE A 175 23.95 -16.22 11.53
N SER A 176 24.11 -17.17 12.45
CA SER A 176 25.33 -17.95 12.53
C SER A 176 25.61 -18.45 11.13
N SER A 177 26.79 -18.13 10.60
CA SER A 177 27.38 -18.92 9.54
C SER A 177 27.29 -20.37 9.99
N TYR A 178 26.52 -21.21 9.29
CA TYR A 178 26.62 -22.64 9.49
C TYR A 178 27.99 -23.03 8.93
N ASP A 179 28.98 -23.13 9.81
CA ASP A 179 30.22 -23.83 9.54
C ASP A 179 29.86 -25.31 9.39
N THR A 180 29.67 -25.77 8.16
CA THR A 180 29.47 -27.20 7.89
C THR A 180 30.82 -27.89 8.06
N LYS A 181 31.11 -28.34 9.29
CA LYS A 181 32.11 -29.39 9.48
C LYS A 181 31.58 -30.68 8.85
N THR A 182 31.98 -30.92 7.61
CA THR A 182 31.80 -32.19 6.92
C THR A 182 32.59 -33.27 7.66
N THR A 183 31.91 -34.06 8.50
CA THR A 183 32.46 -35.33 9.00
C THR A 183 32.40 -36.35 7.88
N HIS A 184 33.57 -36.64 7.31
CA HIS A 184 33.78 -37.73 6.36
C HIS A 184 33.66 -39.07 7.10
N ILE A 185 32.56 -39.80 6.88
CA ILE A 185 32.36 -41.15 7.42
C ILE A 185 32.96 -42.14 6.42
N MET A 186 34.00 -42.88 6.83
CA MET A 186 34.51 -44.01 6.04
C MET A 186 33.70 -45.28 6.37
N PRO A 187 33.30 -46.07 5.36
CA PRO A 187 32.67 -47.36 5.60
C PRO A 187 33.70 -48.41 6.04
N TYR A 188 33.25 -49.33 6.90
CA TYR A 188 34.00 -50.48 7.42
C TYR A 188 34.30 -51.53 6.36
#